data_AF-A0A2U9CT66-F1
#
_entry.id   AF-A0A2U9CT66-F1
#
_cell.length_a   1.000
_cell.length_b   1.000
_cell.length_c   1.000
_cell.angle_alpha   90.00
_cell.angle_beta   90.00
_cell.angle_gamma   90.00
#
_symmetry.space_group_name_H-M   'P 1'
#
loop_
_entity.id
_entity.type
_entity.pdbx_description
1 polymer ?
#
loop_
_entity_poly.entity_id
_entity_poly.type
_entity_poly.pdbx_seq_one_letter_code
_entity_poly.pdbx_strand_id
1 'polypeptide(L)'
;MATEPAREWSEEQLKNDDLPKKDLIKFIQDNAAHSFLNEHKLLGNIKNVAKTAKKEQLITAYNELFESKRFIGTDPVQEVTEQVKAVKIDEKPKEVKTEVVDEGPPKYFKSVLKKGDKTNFPKKGETVSCWYTGSLEDGTVFDTNIPLCMTRMTLKVMFHPK
;
A
#
# COMPACT_ATOMS: atom_id res chain seq x y z
N MET A 1 -5.95 4.14 -5.45
CA MET A 1 -4.99 4.42 -6.55
C MET A 1 -4.05 3.25 -6.63
N ALA A 2 -4.11 2.44 -7.69
CA ALA A 2 -3.18 1.34 -7.89
C ALA A 2 -1.77 1.92 -8.07
N THR A 3 -0.88 1.66 -7.12
CA THR A 3 0.54 1.99 -7.27
C THR A 3 1.08 1.00 -8.30
N GLU A 4 1.33 1.44 -9.54
CA GLU A 4 1.89 0.58 -10.59
C GLU A 4 3.34 0.25 -10.17
N PRO A 5 3.66 -0.99 -9.76
CA PRO A 5 5.00 -1.37 -9.37
C PRO A 5 5.95 -1.17 -10.55
N ALA A 6 7.18 -0.76 -10.28
CA ALA A 6 8.20 -0.75 -11.32
C ALA A 6 8.60 -2.20 -11.66
N ARG A 7 8.76 -2.51 -12.96
CA ARG A 7 9.24 -3.83 -13.41
C ARG A 7 10.72 -3.97 -13.06
N GLU A 8 11.01 -4.59 -11.91
CA GLU A 8 12.39 -4.73 -11.40
C GLU A 8 13.24 -5.75 -12.17
N TRP A 9 12.62 -6.68 -12.93
CA TRP A 9 13.34 -7.68 -13.71
C TRP A 9 12.84 -7.78 -15.15
N SER A 10 13.77 -7.76 -16.09
CA SER A 10 13.53 -8.04 -17.51
C SER A 10 13.31 -9.55 -17.75
N GLU A 11 12.62 -9.92 -18.82
CA GLU A 11 12.33 -11.32 -19.18
C GLU A 11 13.59 -12.19 -19.27
N GLU A 12 14.71 -11.59 -19.70
CA GLU A 12 16.01 -12.23 -19.79
C GLU A 12 16.59 -12.52 -18.40
N GLN A 13 16.42 -11.62 -17.44
CA GLN A 13 16.85 -11.83 -16.05
C GLN A 13 15.99 -12.89 -15.36
N LEU A 14 14.68 -12.88 -15.63
CA LEU A 14 13.72 -13.87 -15.12
C LEU A 14 14.03 -15.29 -15.59
N LYS A 15 14.53 -15.45 -16.82
CA LYS A 15 15.00 -16.73 -17.37
C LYS A 15 16.35 -17.18 -16.82
N ASN A 16 17.18 -16.26 -16.30
CA ASN A 16 18.47 -16.62 -15.71
C ASN A 16 18.29 -17.36 -14.38
N ASP A 17 19.08 -18.41 -14.14
CA ASP A 17 18.92 -19.22 -12.93
C ASP A 17 19.31 -18.49 -11.63
N ASP A 18 20.03 -17.38 -11.77
CA ASP A 18 20.57 -16.55 -10.69
C ASP A 18 19.51 -15.92 -9.79
N LEU A 19 18.28 -15.69 -10.30
CA LEU A 19 17.20 -15.13 -9.49
C LEU A 19 16.55 -16.17 -8.57
N PRO A 20 16.55 -15.93 -7.24
CA PRO A 20 15.95 -16.84 -6.28
C PRO A 20 14.41 -16.82 -6.37
N LYS A 21 13.80 -18.00 -6.49
CA LYS A 21 12.34 -18.18 -6.58
C LYS A 21 11.57 -17.46 -5.48
N LYS A 22 12.16 -17.39 -4.28
CA LYS A 22 11.55 -16.76 -3.10
C LYS A 22 11.35 -15.26 -3.27
N ASP A 23 12.29 -14.57 -3.91
CA ASP A 23 12.20 -13.12 -4.11
C ASP A 23 11.17 -12.77 -5.18
N LEU A 24 11.08 -13.59 -6.23
CA LEU A 24 10.05 -13.44 -7.25
C LEU A 24 8.64 -13.67 -6.66
N ILE A 25 8.47 -14.71 -5.84
CA ILE A 25 7.21 -14.97 -5.13
C ILE A 25 6.88 -13.80 -4.18
N LYS A 26 7.86 -13.32 -3.41
CA LYS A 26 7.68 -12.20 -2.49
C LYS A 26 7.24 -10.95 -3.23
N PHE A 27 7.88 -10.63 -4.36
CA PHE A 27 7.51 -9.49 -5.18
C PHE A 27 6.09 -9.60 -5.73
N ILE A 28 5.73 -10.76 -6.28
CA ILE A 28 4.37 -10.99 -6.80
C ILE A 28 3.35 -10.87 -5.67
N GLN A 29 3.61 -11.43 -4.48
CA GLN A 29 2.71 -11.33 -3.32
C GLN A 29 2.55 -9.90 -2.78
N ASP A 30 3.62 -9.10 -2.81
CA ASP A 30 3.63 -7.72 -2.30
C ASP A 30 2.91 -6.74 -3.24
N ASN A 31 2.85 -7.07 -4.54
CA ASN A 31 2.38 -6.16 -5.58
C ASN A 31 1.10 -6.60 -6.30
N ALA A 32 0.77 -7.89 -6.30
CA ALA A 32 -0.41 -8.42 -6.99
C ALA A 32 -1.67 -8.41 -6.11
N ALA A 33 -2.83 -8.27 -6.76
CA ALA A 33 -4.12 -8.42 -6.10
C ALA A 33 -4.30 -9.85 -5.56
N HIS A 34 -5.08 -9.96 -4.47
CA HIS A 34 -5.36 -11.25 -3.83
C HIS A 34 -6.07 -12.24 -4.78
N SER A 35 -6.93 -11.73 -5.67
CA SER A 35 -7.58 -12.48 -6.74
C SER A 35 -6.56 -13.14 -7.68
N PHE A 36 -5.56 -12.38 -8.12
CA PHE A 36 -4.47 -12.86 -8.99
C PHE A 36 -3.60 -13.94 -8.30
N LEU A 37 -3.26 -13.72 -7.02
CA LEU A 37 -2.47 -14.69 -6.25
C LEU A 37 -3.19 -16.04 -6.11
N ASN A 38 -4.52 -16.02 -5.98
CA ASN A 38 -5.32 -17.23 -5.88
C ASN A 38 -5.34 -18.02 -7.20
N GLU A 39 -5.53 -17.34 -8.34
CA GLU A 39 -5.53 -17.95 -9.68
C GLU A 39 -4.21 -18.68 -9.97
N HIS A 40 -3.08 -18.04 -9.65
CA HIS A 40 -1.75 -18.63 -9.85
C HIS A 40 -1.26 -19.54 -8.71
N LYS A 41 -2.09 -19.78 -7.67
CA LYS A 41 -1.72 -20.55 -6.46
C LYS A 41 -0.46 -20.01 -5.77
N LEU A 42 -0.26 -18.70 -5.88
CA LEU A 42 0.81 -17.96 -5.22
C LEU A 42 0.38 -17.45 -3.86
N LEU A 43 -0.85 -17.75 -3.43
CA LEU A 43 -1.36 -17.42 -2.11
C LEU A 43 -0.80 -18.37 -1.03
N GLY A 44 -0.15 -17.80 0.00
CA GLY A 44 0.32 -18.55 1.16
C GLY A 44 1.79 -18.34 1.49
N ASN A 45 2.35 -19.21 2.34
CA ASN A 45 3.72 -19.04 2.83
C ASN A 45 4.74 -19.24 1.69
N ILE A 46 5.65 -18.27 1.51
CA ILE A 46 6.70 -18.27 0.48
C ILE A 46 7.49 -19.59 0.45
N LYS A 47 7.75 -20.20 1.62
CA LYS A 47 8.48 -21.48 1.70
C LYS A 47 7.70 -22.65 1.12
N ASN A 48 6.36 -22.61 1.17
CA ASN A 48 5.50 -23.66 0.61
C ASN A 48 5.25 -23.41 -0.88
N VAL A 49 4.97 -22.16 -1.25
CA VAL A 49 4.79 -21.76 -2.65
C VAL A 49 6.06 -22.05 -3.45
N ALA A 50 7.25 -21.79 -2.92
CA ALA A 50 8.51 -22.08 -3.62
C ALA A 50 8.78 -23.59 -3.85
N LYS A 51 8.10 -24.48 -3.10
CA LYS A 51 8.20 -25.94 -3.29
C LYS A 51 7.24 -26.43 -4.37
N THR A 52 6.10 -25.76 -4.53
CA THR A 52 5.03 -26.17 -5.45
C THR A 52 5.07 -25.42 -6.79
N ALA A 53 5.52 -24.17 -6.80
CA ALA A 53 5.57 -23.32 -7.98
C ALA A 53 6.85 -23.56 -8.80
N LYS A 54 6.67 -23.83 -10.10
CA LYS A 54 7.78 -23.93 -11.06
C LYS A 54 8.28 -22.55 -11.44
N LYS A 55 9.57 -22.45 -11.80
CA LYS A 55 10.19 -21.16 -12.18
C LYS A 55 9.47 -20.53 -13.38
N GLU A 56 9.18 -21.32 -14.40
CA GLU A 56 8.41 -20.89 -15.58
C GLU A 56 7.05 -20.30 -15.21
N GLN A 57 6.32 -20.93 -14.28
CA GLN A 57 5.02 -20.41 -13.81
C GLN A 57 5.15 -19.06 -13.10
N LEU A 58 6.23 -18.85 -12.35
CA LEU A 58 6.48 -17.57 -11.70
C LEU A 58 6.83 -16.47 -12.72
N ILE A 59 7.53 -16.82 -13.80
CA ILE A 59 7.85 -15.88 -14.88
C ILE A 59 6.58 -15.50 -15.65
N THR A 60 5.75 -16.48 -16.02
CA THR A 60 4.47 -16.24 -16.68
C THR A 60 3.56 -15.38 -15.82
N ALA A 61 3.39 -15.73 -14.54
CA ALA A 61 2.57 -14.93 -13.61
C ALA A 61 3.14 -13.51 -13.42
N TYR A 62 4.47 -13.36 -13.40
CA TYR A 62 5.07 -12.02 -13.36
C TYR A 62 4.71 -11.21 -14.60
N ASN A 63 4.87 -11.76 -15.80
CA ASN A 63 4.53 -11.06 -17.03
C ASN A 63 3.02 -10.72 -17.11
N GLU A 64 2.15 -11.67 -16.80
CA GLU A 64 0.69 -11.49 -16.78
C GLU A 64 0.25 -10.47 -15.74
N LEU A 65 0.94 -10.37 -14.60
CA LEU A 65 0.68 -9.34 -13.60
C LEU A 65 0.84 -7.93 -14.18
N PHE A 66 1.92 -7.71 -14.95
CA PHE A 66 2.18 -6.41 -15.59
C PHE A 66 1.30 -6.15 -16.81
N GLU A 67 0.93 -7.20 -17.54
CA GLU A 67 0.05 -7.10 -18.71
C GLU A 67 -1.41 -6.83 -18.29
N SER A 68 -1.91 -7.56 -17.29
CA SER A 68 -3.26 -7.40 -16.74
C SER A 68 -3.41 -6.18 -15.83
N LYS A 69 -2.29 -5.59 -15.40
CA LYS A 69 -2.23 -4.51 -14.40
C LYS A 69 -3.05 -4.80 -13.13
N ARG A 70 -3.17 -6.07 -12.75
CA ARG A 70 -3.90 -6.58 -11.56
C ARG A 70 -3.09 -6.36 -10.27
N PHE A 71 -2.65 -5.12 -10.06
CA PHE A 71 -1.87 -4.75 -8.89
C PHE A 71 -2.77 -4.55 -7.66
N ILE A 72 -2.17 -4.56 -6.47
CA ILE A 72 -2.85 -4.22 -5.22
C ILE A 72 -3.61 -2.89 -5.40
N GLY A 73 -4.93 -2.95 -5.16
CA GLY A 73 -5.84 -1.81 -5.25
C GLY A 73 -6.81 -1.79 -6.44
N THR A 74 -6.83 -2.83 -7.30
CA THR A 74 -7.87 -2.98 -8.35
C THR A 74 -9.09 -3.80 -7.90
N ASP A 75 -8.98 -4.59 -6.83
CA ASP A 75 -10.13 -5.23 -6.19
C ASP A 75 -10.66 -4.33 -5.07
N PRO A 76 -11.97 -4.02 -5.02
CA PRO A 76 -12.55 -3.31 -3.89
C PRO A 76 -12.34 -4.16 -2.63
N VAL A 77 -11.92 -3.50 -1.56
CA VAL A 77 -11.79 -4.06 -0.22
C VAL A 77 -13.16 -4.64 0.19
N GLN A 78 -13.36 -5.93 -0.04
CA GLN A 78 -14.43 -6.71 0.55
C GLN A 78 -13.84 -7.99 1.15
N GLU A 79 -13.86 -8.00 2.48
CA GLU A 79 -14.18 -9.16 3.30
C GLU A 79 -13.10 -10.22 3.54
N VAL A 80 -12.11 -9.95 4.43
CA VAL A 80 -11.62 -10.99 5.39
C VAL A 80 -10.99 -10.33 6.65
N THR A 81 -11.75 -9.61 7.48
CA THR A 81 -11.36 -9.46 8.91
C THR A 81 -12.54 -9.52 9.90
N GLU A 82 -13.76 -9.82 9.45
CA GLU A 82 -14.98 -9.73 10.27
C GLU A 82 -15.26 -10.97 11.16
N GLN A 83 -14.27 -11.83 11.41
CA GLN A 83 -14.47 -13.06 12.19
C GLN A 83 -13.41 -13.30 13.27
N VAL A 84 -13.20 -12.36 14.19
CA VAL A 84 -12.75 -12.73 15.56
C VAL A 84 -13.43 -11.84 16.62
N LYS A 85 -14.53 -12.40 17.15
CA LYS A 85 -14.99 -12.33 18.55
C LYS A 85 -15.56 -11.00 19.06
N ALA A 86 -16.87 -10.89 18.87
CA ALA A 86 -17.79 -10.28 19.82
C ALA A 86 -17.68 -10.94 21.22
N VAL A 87 -17.50 -10.12 22.28
CA VAL A 87 -18.18 -10.25 23.58
C VAL A 87 -18.42 -8.83 24.12
N LYS A 88 -19.66 -8.61 24.59
CA LYS A 88 -20.34 -7.37 25.02
C LYS A 88 -19.92 -6.89 26.43
N ILE A 89 -20.47 -5.72 26.81
CA ILE A 89 -20.69 -5.13 28.17
C ILE A 89 -19.62 -4.08 28.53
N ASP A 90 -19.89 -2.84 28.97
CA ASP A 90 -21.07 -1.99 29.23
C ASP A 90 -20.57 -0.55 29.52
N GLU A 91 -21.51 0.38 29.55
CA GLU A 91 -21.46 1.83 29.64
C GLU A 91 -20.72 2.49 30.85
N LYS A 92 -20.22 3.71 30.60
CA LYS A 92 -20.08 4.93 31.45
C LYS A 92 -18.70 5.52 31.80
N PRO A 93 -18.58 6.88 31.79
CA PRO A 93 -17.33 7.63 31.79
C PRO A 93 -16.94 8.15 33.19
N LYS A 94 -15.63 8.24 33.49
CA LYS A 94 -15.10 9.24 34.44
C LYS A 94 -13.57 9.40 34.41
N GLU A 95 -13.18 10.66 34.18
CA GLU A 95 -12.08 11.47 34.72
C GLU A 95 -10.63 10.92 34.86
N VAL A 96 -9.77 11.55 34.03
CA VAL A 96 -8.51 12.23 34.38
C VAL A 96 -7.60 11.56 35.42
N LYS A 97 -6.50 10.98 34.92
CA LYS A 97 -5.19 11.10 35.56
C LYS A 97 -4.07 10.98 34.53
N THR A 98 -3.15 11.92 34.63
CA THR A 98 -1.96 12.13 33.81
C THR A 98 -1.01 10.92 33.87
N GLU A 99 -1.02 10.10 32.83
CA GLU A 99 0.02 9.14 32.53
C GLU A 99 0.28 9.20 31.02
N VAL A 100 1.55 9.07 30.64
CA VAL A 100 2.02 9.09 29.25
C VAL A 100 1.25 8.01 28.49
N VAL A 101 0.23 8.43 27.74
CA VAL A 101 -0.47 7.57 26.78
C VAL A 101 0.61 7.17 25.77
N ASP A 102 1.07 5.93 25.88
CA ASP A 102 1.71 5.20 24.80
C ASP A 102 0.72 5.27 23.63
N GLU A 103 0.87 6.34 22.85
CA GLU A 103 0.03 6.64 21.70
C GLU A 103 0.37 5.53 20.72
N GLY A 104 -0.43 4.48 20.77
CA GLY A 104 -0.30 3.32 19.91
C GLY A 104 -0.10 3.76 18.45
N PRO A 105 0.43 2.85 17.61
CA PRO A 105 1.04 3.17 16.33
C PRO A 105 0.26 4.24 15.54
N PRO A 106 0.96 5.22 14.92
CA PRO A 106 0.36 6.41 14.32
C PRO A 106 -0.95 6.11 13.60
N LYS A 107 -2.00 6.86 13.91
CA LYS A 107 -3.34 6.68 13.33
C LYS A 107 -3.41 7.04 11.84
N TYR A 108 -2.28 7.33 11.21
CA TYR A 108 -2.17 7.74 9.83
C TYR A 108 -1.00 7.03 9.15
N PHE A 109 -1.17 6.79 7.85
CA PHE A 109 -0.09 6.35 6.98
C PHE A 109 0.34 7.49 6.08
N LYS A 110 1.65 7.64 5.90
CA LYS A 110 2.25 8.60 4.98
C LYS A 110 3.15 7.84 4.00
N SER A 111 2.91 8.02 2.71
CA SER A 111 3.82 7.57 1.65
C SER A 111 4.44 8.77 0.94
N VAL A 112 5.74 8.69 0.62
CA VAL A 112 6.47 9.75 -0.09
C VAL A 112 6.55 9.38 -1.56
N LEU A 113 5.71 10.01 -2.38
CA LEU A 113 5.62 9.74 -3.83
C LEU A 113 6.86 10.21 -4.60
N LYS A 114 7.36 11.40 -4.28
CA LYS A 114 8.57 11.99 -4.87
C LYS A 114 9.53 12.37 -3.77
N LYS A 115 10.76 11.86 -3.85
CA LYS A 115 11.84 12.22 -2.91
C LYS A 115 12.14 13.71 -3.10
N GLY A 116 12.02 14.48 -2.02
CA GLY A 116 12.51 15.86 -1.95
C GLY A 116 14.03 15.92 -1.78
N ASP A 117 14.55 17.09 -1.45
CA ASP A 117 15.99 17.37 -1.39
C ASP A 117 16.73 16.65 -0.25
N LYS A 118 16.01 15.98 0.67
CA LYS A 118 16.53 15.24 1.84
C LYS A 118 17.45 16.02 2.78
N THR A 119 17.64 17.31 2.55
CA THR A 119 18.52 18.20 3.32
C THR A 119 17.73 19.27 4.07
N ASN A 120 16.67 19.80 3.47
CA ASN A 120 15.76 20.76 4.09
C ASN A 120 14.57 20.04 4.75
N PHE A 121 14.61 19.91 6.07
CA PHE A 121 13.47 19.46 6.88
C PHE A 121 12.93 20.63 7.70
N PRO A 122 11.59 20.81 7.76
CA PRO A 122 10.99 21.90 8.53
C PRO A 122 11.26 21.71 10.01
N LYS A 123 11.71 22.78 10.67
CA LYS A 123 11.96 22.80 12.12
C LYS A 123 10.78 23.42 12.87
N LYS A 124 10.71 23.13 14.17
CA LYS A 124 9.69 23.71 15.05
C LYS A 124 9.81 25.24 15.04
N GLY A 125 8.71 25.93 14.70
CA GLY A 125 8.64 27.39 14.63
C GLY A 125 8.95 27.99 13.25
N GLU A 126 9.32 27.18 12.26
CA GLU A 126 9.50 27.66 10.89
C GLU A 126 8.16 27.69 10.13
N THR A 127 7.96 28.74 9.34
CA THR A 127 6.80 28.84 8.43
C THR A 127 7.08 28.02 7.18
N VAL A 128 6.14 27.15 6.82
CA VAL A 128 6.18 26.35 5.60
C VAL A 128 5.04 26.72 4.67
N SER A 129 5.31 26.68 3.37
CA SER A 129 4.28 26.82 2.32
C SER A 129 4.17 25.49 1.58
N CYS A 130 2.96 24.93 1.51
CA CYS A 130 2.70 23.64 0.88
C CYS A 130 1.35 23.66 0.16
N TRP A 131 1.29 22.97 -0.97
CA TRP A 131 0.03 22.67 -1.65
C TRP A 131 -0.55 21.37 -1.10
N TYR A 132 -1.86 21.33 -0.89
CA TYR A 132 -2.54 20.12 -0.42
C TYR A 132 -3.96 20.00 -0.98
N THR A 133 -4.44 18.75 -1.04
CA THR A 133 -5.81 18.39 -1.37
C THR A 133 -6.24 17.27 -0.43
N GLY A 134 -7.25 17.54 0.40
CA GLY A 134 -7.92 16.57 1.24
C GLY A 134 -9.05 15.89 0.48
N SER A 135 -9.07 14.55 0.45
CA SER A 135 -10.14 13.78 -0.19
C SER A 135 -10.60 12.66 0.74
N LEU A 136 -11.90 12.36 0.68
CA LEU A 136 -12.49 11.17 1.28
C LEU A 136 -12.20 9.93 0.41
N GLU A 137 -12.54 8.74 0.93
CA GLU A 137 -12.29 7.45 0.27
C GLU A 137 -13.09 7.29 -1.03
N ASP A 138 -14.26 7.92 -1.10
CA ASP A 138 -15.12 8.00 -2.31
C ASP A 138 -14.56 8.97 -3.38
N GLY A 139 -13.46 9.65 -3.09
CA GLY A 139 -12.83 10.63 -3.98
C GLY A 139 -13.37 12.06 -3.83
N THR A 140 -14.38 12.28 -2.99
CA THR A 140 -14.92 13.61 -2.71
C THR A 140 -13.86 14.50 -2.05
N VAL A 141 -13.54 15.65 -2.67
CA VAL A 141 -12.59 16.62 -2.13
C VAL A 141 -13.29 17.47 -1.09
N PHE A 142 -12.84 17.42 0.16
CA PHE A 142 -13.42 18.22 1.24
C PHE A 142 -12.68 19.54 1.47
N ASP A 143 -11.39 19.61 1.12
CA ASP A 143 -10.59 20.82 1.22
C ASP A 143 -9.42 20.81 0.21
N THR A 144 -9.08 21.97 -0.36
CA THR A 144 -7.92 22.12 -1.24
C THR A 144 -7.43 23.56 -1.23
N ASN A 145 -6.12 23.75 -1.10
CA ASN A 145 -5.50 25.07 -1.29
C ASN A 145 -4.97 25.27 -2.73
N ILE A 146 -5.05 24.24 -3.57
CA ILE A 146 -4.54 24.31 -4.95
C ILE A 146 -5.49 25.15 -5.81
N PRO A 147 -5.00 26.22 -6.47
CA PRO A 147 -5.85 27.03 -7.35
C PRO A 147 -6.31 26.21 -8.57
N LEU A 148 -7.56 26.43 -8.99
CA LEU A 148 -8.22 25.70 -10.08
C LEU A 148 -7.51 25.80 -11.44
N CYS A 149 -6.54 26.71 -11.61
CA CYS A 149 -5.71 26.81 -12.80
C CYS A 149 -4.56 25.78 -12.84
N MET A 150 -4.19 25.18 -11.71
CA MET A 150 -3.03 24.27 -11.58
C MET A 150 -3.39 22.78 -11.54
N THR A 151 -4.68 22.44 -11.64
CA THR A 151 -5.22 21.07 -11.49
C THR A 151 -4.68 20.04 -12.49
N ARG A 152 -3.92 20.47 -13.52
CA ARG A 152 -3.28 19.55 -14.48
C ARG A 152 -2.02 18.87 -13.95
N MET A 153 -1.51 19.24 -12.77
CA MET A 153 -0.34 18.61 -12.15
C MET A 153 -0.51 18.58 -10.62
N THR A 154 -1.16 17.58 -10.04
CA THR A 154 -1.31 17.51 -8.58
C THR A 154 -0.79 16.22 -7.97
N LEU A 155 0.20 16.40 -7.08
CA LEU A 155 0.77 15.38 -6.21
C LEU A 155 -0.18 15.20 -5.02
N LYS A 156 -0.86 14.06 -4.95
CA LYS A 156 -1.91 13.78 -3.97
C LYS A 156 -1.30 13.30 -2.65
N VAL A 157 -1.38 14.12 -1.59
CA VAL A 157 -1.09 13.69 -0.21
C VAL A 157 -2.40 13.17 0.40
N MET A 158 -2.58 11.85 0.40
CA MET A 158 -3.75 11.20 0.99
C MET A 158 -3.50 10.92 2.48
N PHE A 159 -4.40 11.40 3.34
CA PHE A 159 -4.50 11.03 4.74
C PHE A 159 -5.71 10.09 4.88
N HIS A 160 -5.49 8.85 5.29
CA HIS A 160 -6.58 7.89 5.55
C HIS A 160 -6.83 7.86 7.06
N PRO A 161 -8.02 8.28 7.54
CA PRO A 161 -8.45 7.98 8.89
C PRO A 161 -8.83 6.49 8.99
N LYS A 162 -8.59 5.90 10.17
CA LYS A 162 -9.09 4.56 10.54
C LYS A 162 -10.54 4.62 10.99
#